data_AF-A0A3D4TA91-F1
#
_entry.id   AF-A0A3D4TA91-F1
#
_cell.length_a   1.000
_cell.length_b   1.000
_cell.length_c   1.000
_cell.angle_alpha   90.00
_cell.angle_beta   90.00
_cell.angle_gamma   90.00
#
_symmetry.space_group_name_H-M   'P 1'
#
loop_
_entity.id
_entity.type
_entity.pdbx_description
1 polymer ?
#
loop_
_entity_poly.entity_id
_entity_poly.type
_entity_poly.pdbx_seq_one_letter_code
_entity_poly.pdbx_strand_id
1 'polypeptide(L)' 'MNYWLIKSEPFKYSWEQFLKDKQTFWDGVRNYAARNNLRAMKKGDLALWYHSNEGLEIVGIAKVV' A
#
# COMPACT_ATOMS: atom_id res chain seq x y z
N MET A 1 8.19 9.77 12.18
CA MET A 1 7.19 8.76 11.80
C MET A 1 6.23 9.44 10.85
N ASN A 2 6.20 9.02 9.59
CA ASN A 2 5.27 9.54 8.60
C ASN A 2 4.09 8.57 8.41
N TYR A 3 3.01 9.08 7.82
CA TYR A 3 1.83 8.29 7.48
C TYR A 3 1.56 8.42 5.98
N TRP A 4 1.20 7.30 5.37
CA TRP A 4 1.00 7.19 3.94
C TRP A 4 -0.36 6.58 3.63
N LEU A 5 -0.80 6.71 2.37
CA LEU A 5 -1.92 5.94 1.83
C LEU A 5 -1.45 5.29 0.53
N ILE A 6 -1.62 3.98 0.45
CA ILE A 6 -1.29 3.18 -0.74
C ILE A 6 -2.59 2.60 -1.32
N LYS A 7 -2.66 2.53 -2.65
CA LYS A 7 -3.85 2.04 -3.36
C LYS A 7 -3.55 0.70 -4.00
N SER A 8 -4.43 -0.27 -3.80
CA SER A 8 -4.42 -1.54 -4.51
C SER A 8 -5.80 -1.84 -5.09
N GLU A 9 -5.84 -2.37 -6.30
CA GLU A 9 -7.05 -2.95 -6.86
C GLU A 9 -7.26 -4.33 -6.22
N PRO A 10 -8.36 -4.59 -5.51
CA PRO A 10 -8.53 -5.82 -4.74
C PRO A 10 -8.46 -7.08 -5.59
N PHE A 11 -8.91 -7.03 -6.84
CA PHE A 11 -8.82 -8.16 -7.78
C PHE A 11 -7.39 -8.45 -8.27
N LYS A 12 -6.45 -7.50 -8.17
CA LYS A 12 -5.03 -7.71 -8.49
C LYS A 12 -4.23 -8.16 -7.28
N TYR A 13 -4.38 -7.44 -6.17
CA TYR A 13 -3.71 -7.78 -4.92
C TYR A 13 -4.55 -7.30 -3.72
N SER A 14 -5.31 -8.21 -3.13
CA SER A 14 -6.28 -7.91 -2.08
C SER A 14 -5.63 -7.79 -0.70
N TRP A 15 -6.38 -7.22 0.24
CA TRP A 15 -5.93 -7.13 1.64
C TRP A 15 -5.84 -8.51 2.28
N GLU A 16 -6.78 -9.40 1.98
CA GLU A 16 -6.82 -10.78 2.44
C GLU A 16 -5.61 -11.56 1.92
N GLN A 17 -5.19 -11.31 0.67
CA GLN A 17 -3.97 -11.91 0.14
C GLN A 17 -2.73 -11.40 0.88
N PHE A 18 -2.63 -10.09 1.10
CA PHE A 18 -1.54 -9.51 1.90
C PHE A 18 -1.48 -10.10 3.32
N LEU A 19 -2.62 -10.29 3.99
CA LEU A 19 -2.67 -10.93 5.31
C LEU A 19 -2.12 -12.37 5.31
N LYS A 20 -2.34 -13.12 4.23
CA LYS A 20 -1.77 -14.48 4.05
C LYS A 20 -0.27 -14.42 3.81
N ASP A 21 0.19 -13.50 2.97
CA ASP A 21 1.59 -13.34 2.59
C ASP A 21 2.45 -12.73 3.70
N LYS A 22 1.82 -11.97 4.62
CA LYS A 22 2.41 -11.24 5.76
C LYS A 22 3.32 -10.08 5.38
N GLN A 23 3.94 -10.12 4.20
CA GLN A 23 4.78 -9.07 3.63
C GLN A 23 4.76 -9.16 2.11
N THR A 24 4.97 -8.04 1.44
CA THR A 24 5.06 -7.99 -0.02
C THR A 24 6.00 -6.88 -0.50
N PHE A 25 6.33 -6.91 -1.79
CA PHE A 25 6.99 -5.80 -2.47
C PHE A 25 5.95 -4.87 -3.07
N TRP A 26 6.12 -3.56 -2.87
CA TRP A 26 5.22 -2.57 -3.47
C TRP A 26 5.71 -2.16 -4.85
N ASP A 27 5.34 -2.95 -5.86
CA ASP A 27 5.70 -2.72 -7.26
C ASP A 27 4.60 -2.00 -8.06
N GLY A 28 4.66 -2.06 -9.39
CA GLY A 28 3.58 -1.55 -10.26
C GLY A 28 3.44 -0.03 -10.36
N VAL A 29 4.11 0.76 -9.51
CA VAL A 29 4.01 2.22 -9.54
C VAL A 29 4.69 2.81 -10.77
N ARG A 30 3.90 3.46 -11.64
CA ARG A 30 4.35 4.15 -12.85
C ARG A 30 4.20 5.68 -12.79
N ASN A 31 3.50 6.20 -11.78
CA ASN A 31 3.39 7.63 -11.55
C ASN A 31 4.66 8.17 -10.87
N TYR A 32 5.27 9.21 -11.45
CA TYR A 32 6.54 9.77 -10.94
C TYR A 32 6.44 10.36 -9.53
N ALA A 33 5.33 11.04 -9.20
CA ALA A 33 5.13 11.60 -7.86
C ALA A 33 4.94 10.48 -6.82
N ALA A 34 4.13 9.48 -7.13
CA ALA A 34 3.94 8.31 -6.27
C ALA A 34 5.26 7.54 -6.04
N ARG A 35 6.08 7.39 -7.09
CA ARG A 35 7.43 6.81 -6.98
C ARG A 35 8.32 7.61 -6.04
N ASN A 36 8.27 8.94 -6.12
CA ASN A 36 9.05 9.79 -5.21
C ASN A 36 8.55 9.69 -3.76
N ASN A 37 7.24 9.54 -3.55
CA ASN A 37 6.67 9.26 -2.22
C ASN A 37 7.16 7.91 -1.67
N LEU A 38 7.13 6.83 -2.47
CA LEU A 38 7.69 5.53 -2.07
C LEU A 38 9.17 5.64 -1.64
N ARG A 39 9.98 6.41 -2.38
CA ARG A 39 11.38 6.67 -2.03
C ARG A 39 11.57 7.44 -0.72
N ALA A 40 10.57 8.22 -0.31
CA ALA A 40 10.59 9.00 0.92
C ALA A 40 10.10 8.22 2.14
N MET A 41 9.46 7.05 1.94
CA MET A 41 9.03 6.17 3.02
C MET A 41 10.22 5.61 3.79
N LYS A 42 10.09 5.54 5.11
CA LYS A 42 11.11 4.96 6.00
C LYS A 42 10.57 3.73 6.71
N LYS A 43 11.47 2.80 7.05
CA LYS A 43 11.14 1.63 7.87
C LYS A 43 10.44 2.08 9.16
N GLY A 44 9.30 1.45 9.45
CA GLY A 44 8.44 1.78 10.58
C GLY A 44 7.29 2.73 10.25
N ASP A 45 7.34 3.47 9.14
CA ASP A 45 6.21 4.30 8.71
C ASP A 45 4.96 3.44 8.48
N LEU A 46 3.79 4.03 8.74
CA LEU A 46 2.51 3.34 8.56
C LEU A 46 1.84 3.79 7.25
N ALA A 47 1.17 2.85 6.58
CA ALA A 47 0.46 3.08 5.34
C ALA A 47 -0.98 2.57 5.45
N LEU A 48 -1.95 3.44 5.22
CA LEU A 48 -3.35 3.06 5.05
C LEU A 48 -3.48 2.31 3.72
N TRP A 49 -4.05 1.11 3.76
CA TRP A 49 -4.34 0.32 2.57
C TRP A 49 -5.72 0.66 2.03
N TYR A 50 -5.78 1.27 0.86
CA TYR A 50 -7.01 1.68 0.20
C TYR A 50 -7.32 0.76 -0.98
N HIS A 51 -8.51 0.18 -1.01
CA HIS A 51 -9.01 -0.52 -2.20
C HIS A 51 -9.45 0.50 -3.26
N SER A 52 -8.88 0.42 -4.46
CA SER A 52 -9.23 1.29 -5.59
C SER A 52 -10.05 0.56 -6.65
N ASN A 53 -10.83 1.33 -7.42
CA ASN A 53 -11.82 0.90 -8.42
C ASN A 53 -13.03 0.13 -7.85
N GLU A 54 -12.81 -0.74 -6.87
CA GLU A 54 -13.84 -1.53 -6.19
C GLU A 54 -13.68 -1.37 -4.66
N GLY A 55 -14.78 -1.42 -3.90
CA GLY A 55 -14.79 -1.18 -2.45
C GLY A 55 -14.61 0.30 -2.05
N LEU A 56 -13.59 0.98 -2.61
CA LEU A 56 -13.29 2.40 -2.43
C LEU A 56 -13.13 2.84 -0.95
N GLU A 57 -12.54 1.98 -0.14
CA GLU A 57 -12.42 2.17 1.30
C GLU A 57 -11.03 1.80 1.84
N ILE A 58 -10.73 2.26 3.06
CA ILE A 58 -9.54 1.82 3.79
C ILE A 58 -9.88 0.51 4.49
N VAL A 59 -9.16 -0.55 4.14
CA VAL A 59 -9.41 -1.92 4.64
C VAL A 59 -8.39 -2.37 5.67
N GLY A 60 -7.31 -1.61 5.86
CA GLY A 60 -6.25 -1.98 6.80
C GLY A 60 -5.11 -0.98 6.89
N ILE A 61 -4.15 -1.31 7.75
CA ILE A 61 -2.93 -0.55 7.95
C ILE A 61 -1.74 -1.49 7.78
N ALA A 62 -0.82 -1.13 6.89
CA ALA A 62 0.45 -1.80 6.70
C ALA A 62 1.59 -0.98 7.32
N LYS A 63 2.74 -1.62 7.54
CA LYS A 63 3.96 -0.99 8.03
C LYS A 63 5.09 -1.21 7.03
N VAL A 64 5.86 -0.17 6.74
CA VAL A 64 7.06 -0.26 5.90
C VAL A 64 8.14 -1.03 6.68
N VAL A 65 8.70 -2.08 6.09
CA VAL A 65 9.67 -3.01 6.72
C VAL A 65 11.05 -2.97 6.09
#